data_AF-A0A5B8W548-F1
#
_entry.id   AF-A0A5B8W548-F1
#
_cell.length_a   1.000
_cell.length_b   1.000
_cell.length_c   1.000
_cell.angle_alpha   90.00
_cell.angle_beta   90.00
_cell.angle_gamma   90.00
#
_symmetry.space_group_name_H-M   'P 1'
#
loop_
_entity.id
_entity.type
_entity.pdbx_description
1 polymer ?
#
loop_
_entity_poly.entity_id
_entity_poly.type
_entity_poly.pdbx_seq_one_letter_code
_entity_poly.pdbx_strand_id
1 'polypeptide(L)' 'MAPVGDDLIKVEVGVPSGMEGNTYYVTIDSYCYGSIIKRNGEWVRLHINNGELTIDDVQALGERIDEALELKSNERRK' A
#
# COMPACT_ATOMS: atom_id res chain seq x y z
N MET A 1 -23.67 8.92 22.38
CA MET A 1 -22.21 9.01 22.55
C MET A 1 -21.63 7.98 21.61
N ALA A 2 -21.23 8.38 20.40
CA ALA A 2 -20.64 7.46 19.43
C ALA A 2 -19.28 6.99 19.96
N PRO A 3 -18.89 5.71 19.79
CA PRO A 3 -17.57 5.26 20.18
C PRO A 3 -16.53 6.05 19.39
N VAL A 4 -15.75 6.87 20.11
CA VAL A 4 -14.49 7.44 19.62
C VAL A 4 -13.54 6.25 19.48
N GLY A 5 -13.23 5.84 18.25
CA GLY A 5 -12.29 4.73 18.06
C GLY A 5 -12.20 4.09 16.69
N ASP A 6 -13.16 4.32 15.80
CA ASP A 6 -13.15 3.75 14.43
C ASP A 6 -13.15 4.88 13.39
N ASP A 7 -12.13 5.74 13.43
CA ASP A 7 -11.74 6.41 12.19
C ASP A 7 -11.13 5.32 11.32
N LEU A 8 -11.96 4.70 10.48
CA LEU A 8 -11.54 3.75 9.47
C LEU A 8 -10.67 4.52 8.47
N ILE A 9 -9.39 4.59 8.78
CA ILE A 9 -8.41 5.18 7.90
C ILE A 9 -8.38 4.34 6.62
N LYS A 10 -8.96 4.88 5.56
CA LYS A 10 -8.99 4.22 4.26
C LYS A 10 -7.60 4.33 3.64
N VAL A 11 -6.91 3.19 3.56
CA VAL A 11 -5.64 3.07 2.85
C VAL A 11 -5.90 2.53 1.45
N GLU A 12 -5.58 3.34 0.44
CA GLU A 12 -5.68 2.99 -0.96
C GLU A 12 -4.28 2.83 -1.55
N VAL A 13 -4.05 1.67 -2.14
CA VAL A 13 -2.81 1.38 -2.84
C VAL A 13 -3.03 1.36 -4.34
N GLY A 14 -2.35 2.24 -5.08
CA GLY A 14 -2.47 2.38 -6.52
C GLY A 14 -1.16 2.13 -7.25
N VAL A 15 -1.22 1.50 -8.44
CA VAL A 15 -0.06 1.38 -9.34
C VAL A 15 -0.06 2.58 -10.31
N PRO A 16 1.04 3.34 -10.43
CA PRO A 16 1.18 4.36 -11.46
C PRO A 16 1.01 3.75 -12.85
N SER A 17 0.06 4.25 -13.63
CA SER A 17 -0.06 3.91 -15.05
C SER A 17 1.23 4.27 -15.80
N GLY A 18 1.95 3.29 -16.30
CA GLY A 18 3.18 3.47 -17.10
C GLY A 18 4.50 3.25 -16.34
N MET A 19 4.48 2.89 -15.05
CA MET A 19 5.67 2.33 -14.40
C MET A 19 5.70 0.82 -14.61
N GLU A 20 6.70 0.31 -15.33
CA GLU A 20 7.02 -1.13 -15.43
C GLU A 20 7.62 -1.71 -14.13
N GLY A 21 7.39 -1.06 -13.00
CA GLY A 21 8.01 -1.40 -11.72
C GLY A 21 6.96 -1.63 -10.66
N ASN A 22 7.29 -2.51 -9.71
CA ASN A 22 6.52 -2.85 -8.52
C ASN A 22 6.35 -1.67 -7.54
N THR A 23 6.06 -0.47 -8.04
CA THR A 23 5.87 0.77 -7.27
C THR A 23 4.39 0.98 -7.02
N TYR A 24 4.07 1.32 -5.78
CA TYR A 24 2.72 1.45 -5.29
C TYR A 24 2.58 2.73 -4.48
N TYR A 25 1.63 3.59 -4.83
CA TYR A 25 1.30 4.78 -4.05
C TYR A 25 0.44 4.42 -2.87
N VAL A 26 0.80 4.92 -1.70
CA VAL A 26 0.03 4.76 -0.47
C VAL A 26 -0.74 6.06 -0.24
N THR A 27 -2.06 5.96 -0.36
CA THR A 27 -2.98 7.06 -0.11
C THR A 27 -3.76 6.73 1.15
N ILE A 28 -3.81 7.65 2.11
CA ILE A 28 -4.48 7.46 3.39
C ILE A 28 -5.43 8.64 3.56
N ASP A 29 -6.73 8.37 3.73
CA ASP A 29 -7.76 9.41 3.84
C ASP A 29 -7.72 10.42 2.68
N SER A 30 -7.50 9.95 1.46
CA SER A 30 -7.31 10.79 0.25
C SER A 30 -6.02 11.62 0.19
N TYR A 31 -5.14 11.52 1.19
CA TYR A 31 -3.82 12.16 1.18
C TYR A 31 -2.75 11.20 0.67
N CYS A 32 -1.90 11.65 -0.26
CA CYS A 32 -0.76 10.87 -0.73
C CYS A 32 0.35 10.88 0.32
N TYR A 33 0.46 9.80 1.09
CA TYR A 33 1.48 9.64 2.13
C TYR A 33 2.83 9.27 1.53
N GLY A 34 2.85 8.56 0.41
CA GLY A 34 4.10 8.15 -0.19
C GLY A 34 3.99 7.08 -1.26
N SER A 35 5.13 6.49 -1.57
CA SER A 35 5.24 5.32 -2.43
C SER A 35 6.15 4.27 -1.82
N ILE A 36 5.75 3.02 -2.00
CA ILE A 36 6.50 1.83 -1.61
C ILE A 36 6.79 0.99 -2.85
N ILE A 37 7.88 0.24 -2.81
CA ILE A 37 8.30 -0.62 -3.91
C ILE A 37 8.77 -1.96 -3.38
N LYS A 38 8.45 -3.04 -4.08
CA LYS A 38 9.01 -4.37 -3.78
C LYS A 38 10.37 -4.53 -4.45
N ARG A 39 11.44 -4.67 -3.67
CA ARG A 39 12.82 -4.92 -4.12
C ARG A 39 13.36 -6.17 -3.46
N ASN A 40 13.88 -7.12 -4.25
CA ASN A 40 14.45 -8.39 -3.75
C ASN A 40 13.52 -9.19 -2.81
N GLY A 41 12.20 -9.06 -2.98
CA GLY A 41 11.22 -9.74 -2.12
C GLY A 41 10.81 -8.94 -0.89
N GLU A 42 11.45 -7.80 -0.61
CA GLU A 42 11.14 -6.95 0.53
C GLU A 42 10.45 -5.65 0.09
N TRP A 43 9.50 -5.18 0.89
CA TRP A 43 8.84 -3.91 0.68
C TRP A 43 9.64 -2.76 1.27
N VAL A 44 10.04 -1.81 0.42
CA VAL A 44 10.83 -0.66 0.83
C VAL A 44 10.09 0.63 0.53
N ARG A 45 10.23 1.60 1.43
CA ARG A 45 9.74 2.95 1.21
C ARG A 45 10.60 3.67 0.17
N LEU A 46 9.98 4.24 -0.86
CA LEU A 46 10.66 5.05 -1.86
C LEU A 46 10.58 6.53 -1.48
N HIS A 47 9.38 6.99 -1.12
CA HIS A 47 9.12 8.37 -0.73
C HIS A 47 8.02 8.41 0.34
N ILE A 48 8.23 9.05 1.48
CA ILE A 48 7.21 9.23 2.51
C ILE A 48 7.19 10.71 2.90
N ASN A 49 6.03 11.34 2.80
CA ASN A 49 5.88 12.79 2.99
C ASN A 49 6.03 13.23 4.45
N ASN A 50 5.86 12.32 5.43
CA ASN A 50 5.71 12.76 6.81
C ASN A 50 6.36 11.86 7.88
N GLY A 51 7.08 10.80 7.50
CA GLY A 51 7.72 9.90 8.47
C GLY A 51 6.77 9.13 9.40
N GLU A 52 5.45 9.26 9.21
CA GLU A 52 4.42 8.61 10.03
C GLU A 52 4.29 7.10 9.78
N LEU A 53 4.77 6.62 8.63
CA LEU A 53 4.80 5.19 8.30
C LEU A 53 6.15 4.59 8.69
N THR A 54 6.11 3.67 9.64
CA THR A 54 7.28 2.89 10.05
C THR A 54 7.60 1.82 9.01
N ILE A 55 8.77 1.19 9.14
CA ILE A 55 9.15 0.08 8.25
C ILE A 55 8.18 -1.10 8.43
N ASP A 56 7.69 -1.33 9.65
CA ASP A 56 6.71 -2.36 9.95
C ASP A 56 5.40 -2.11 9.19
N ASP A 57 4.89 -0.88 9.22
CA ASP A 57 3.70 -0.48 8.46
C ASP A 57 3.88 -0.70 6.95
N VAL A 58 5.06 -0.39 6.42
CA VAL A 58 5.38 -0.59 5.01
C VAL A 58 5.39 -2.07 4.63
N GLN A 59 5.91 -2.95 5.50
CA GLN A 59 5.87 -4.40 5.28
C GLN A 59 4.43 -4.91 5.33
N ALA A 60 3.65 -4.53 6.33
CA ALA A 60 2.25 -4.94 6.46
C ALA A 60 1.39 -4.48 5.27
N LEU A 61 1.60 -3.26 4.77
CA LEU A 61 0.97 -2.77 3.54
C LEU A 61 1.41 -3.58 2.33
N GLY A 62 2.70 -3.90 2.25
CA GLY A 62 3.29 -4.74 1.23
C GLY A 62 2.66 -6.13 1.13
N GLU A 63 2.52 -6.82 2.26
CA GLU A 63 1.89 -8.14 2.33
C GLU A 63 0.45 -8.11 1.80
N ARG A 64 -0.34 -7.09 2.19
CA ARG A 64 -1.71 -6.91 1.70
C ARG A 64 -1.77 -6.67 0.19
N ILE A 65 -0.75 -6.01 -0.38
CA ILE A 65 -0.64 -5.82 -1.82
C ILE A 65 -0.33 -7.14 -2.52
N ASP A 66 0.61 -7.93 -1.99
CA ASP A 66 0.90 -9.27 -2.51
C ASP A 66 -0.37 -10.13 -2.52
N GLU A 67 -1.12 -10.19 -1.42
CA GLU A 67 -2.40 -10.91 -1.33
C GLU A 67 -3.40 -10.40 -2.39
N ALA A 68 -3.54 -9.09 -2.54
CA ALA A 68 -4.43 -8.50 -3.54
C ALA A 68 -4.02 -8.82 -4.99
N LEU A 69 -2.72 -8.91 -5.27
CA LEU A 69 -2.18 -9.30 -6.58
C LEU A 69 -2.36 -10.79 -6.86
N GLU A 70 -2.19 -11.63 -5.85
CA GLU A 70 -2.44 -13.07 -5.94
C GLU A 70 -3.93 -13.34 -6.21
N LEU A 71 -4.83 -12.66 -5.48
CA LEU A 71 -6.27 -12.74 -5.71
C LEU A 71 -6.65 -12.32 -7.14
N LYS A 72 -6.18 -11.17 -7.62
CA LYS A 72 -6.43 -10.71 -9.00
C LYS A 72 -5.87 -11.68 -10.04
N SER A 73 -4.71 -12.29 -9.78
CA SER A 73 -4.11 -13.27 -10.69
C SER A 73 -4.95 -14.54 -10.75
N ASN A 74 -5.54 -14.97 -9.63
CA ASN A 74 -6.40 -16.13 -9.56
C ASN A 74 -7.76 -15.88 -10.25
N GLU A 75 -8.32 -14.68 -10.14
CA GLU A 75 -9.55 -14.29 -10.86
C GLU A 75 -9.38 -14.27 -12.37
N ARG A 76 -8.20 -13.93 -12.89
CA ARG A 76 -7.91 -13.96 -14.35
C ARG A 76 -7.69 -15.36 -14.92
N ARG A 77 -7.65 -16.41 -14.09
CA ARG A 77 -7.48 -17.80 -14.54
C ARG A 77 -8.78 -18.62 -14.57
N LYS A 78 -9.91 -18.04 -14.17
CA LYS A 78 -11.22 -18.72 -14.14
C LYS A 78 -12.08 -18.27 -15.33
#